data_AF-A0A355U9M9-F1
#
_entry.id   AF-A0A355U9M9-F1
#
_cell.length_a   1.000
_cell.length_b   1.000
_cell.length_c   1.000
_cell.angle_alpha   90.00
_cell.angle_beta   90.00
_cell.angle_gamma   90.00
#
_symmetry.space_group_name_H-M   'P 1'
#
loop_
_entity.id
_entity.type
_entity.pdbx_description
1 polymer ?
#
loop_
_entity_poly.entity_id
_entity_poly.type
_entity_poly.pdbx_seq_one_letter_code
_entity_poly.pdbx_strand_id
1 'polypeptide(L)'
;MKSFQIALVAAFFALLAFPSCQKEAKIGEHSVILTQDSFAYYLENQFSRWTVLVCQDQLQFMDTLQSFYREREFMPLHWDVLMGDSAAWDELESTFSYSETHGMDARYYYLPLVNYYKAKAANYSRSDSIYQVYAELELIISNSLLRMYKDIANGRSSPIKAYGYTYMLPRNNWKSMRFYDFLNEPNKIGMIEEIHRNDTTYQELQKLLKLYQHRKKIEISSEIDFGDYPKLTLGDSAPIIRKLITKLKQRNIPDSSVQSLLDTNIFTKELVKVIKTLQLKYNLTPDGVMGYKTYGIINTTPTHKVDQVKANMERQRWFTKPKEKPFVYINLPQYIIEMHGPDSSMEMKVCIGKNLPDNYDAMVKEYSDSGWLYKLPKNMETPQIASEIT
;
A
#
# COMPACT_ATOMS: atom_id res chain seq x y z
N MET A 1 -92.75 -7.12 -42.77
CA MET A 1 -93.86 -6.15 -42.73
C MET A 1 -93.87 -5.50 -41.35
N LYS A 2 -93.63 -4.17 -41.32
CA LYS A 2 -93.87 -3.19 -40.23
C LYS A 2 -93.06 -3.37 -38.91
N SER A 3 -92.48 -2.38 -38.24
CA SER A 3 -92.18 -0.93 -38.44
C SER A 3 -91.50 -0.46 -37.13
N PHE A 4 -90.27 0.10 -37.13
CA PHE A 4 -89.93 1.54 -37.07
C PHE A 4 -90.65 2.43 -36.03
N GLN A 5 -89.88 3.00 -35.08
CA GLN A 5 -89.73 4.44 -34.71
C GLN A 5 -88.83 4.53 -33.46
N ILE A 6 -87.58 5.03 -33.52
CA ILE A 6 -87.07 6.42 -33.54
C ILE A 6 -87.53 7.30 -32.36
N ALA A 7 -86.59 7.66 -31.48
CA ALA A 7 -86.51 8.98 -30.86
C ALA A 7 -85.02 9.36 -30.68
N LEU A 8 -84.71 10.61 -31.04
CA LEU A 8 -83.41 11.16 -31.39
C LEU A 8 -83.33 12.55 -30.74
N VAL A 9 -82.27 12.86 -29.98
CA VAL A 9 -81.90 14.22 -29.53
C VAL A 9 -80.36 14.23 -29.39
N ALA A 10 -79.58 14.64 -30.40
CA ALA A 10 -79.02 16.00 -30.63
C ALA A 10 -78.19 16.53 -29.42
N ALA A 11 -76.87 16.35 -29.38
CA ALA A 11 -75.80 17.20 -29.95
C ALA A 11 -75.63 18.58 -29.28
N PHE A 12 -74.48 18.83 -28.61
CA PHE A 12 -73.69 20.06 -28.80
C PHE A 12 -72.29 19.96 -28.16
N PHE A 13 -71.28 20.22 -28.98
CA PHE A 13 -69.88 20.48 -28.61
C PHE A 13 -69.77 21.97 -28.25
N ALA A 14 -69.17 22.33 -27.12
CA ALA A 14 -68.69 23.69 -26.88
C ALA A 14 -67.50 23.69 -25.90
N LEU A 15 -66.30 23.82 -26.48
CA LEU A 15 -65.11 24.34 -25.82
C LEU A 15 -65.40 25.72 -25.24
N LEU A 16 -65.12 25.93 -23.96
CA LEU A 16 -64.72 27.24 -23.46
C LEU A 16 -63.48 27.09 -22.57
N ALA A 17 -62.38 27.56 -23.13
CA ALA A 17 -61.14 27.86 -22.44
C ALA A 17 -61.37 29.01 -21.45
N PHE A 18 -60.77 28.90 -20.27
CA PHE A 18 -60.31 30.07 -19.52
C PHE A 18 -58.83 29.89 -19.19
N PRO A 19 -57.96 30.82 -19.63
CA PRO A 19 -56.55 30.81 -19.28
C PRO A 19 -56.37 31.41 -17.89
N SER A 20 -55.49 30.81 -17.10
CA SER A 20 -54.87 31.51 -15.99
C SER A 20 -53.39 31.12 -15.92
N CYS A 21 -52.57 31.91 -16.62
CA CYS A 21 -51.20 32.23 -16.21
C CYS A 21 -51.21 32.72 -14.75
N GLN A 22 -50.23 32.52 -13.89
CA GLN A 22 -48.88 32.00 -14.02
C GLN A 22 -48.41 31.74 -12.57
N LYS A 23 -47.84 30.58 -12.32
CA LYS A 23 -46.60 30.50 -11.55
C LYS A 23 -45.76 29.44 -12.24
N GLU A 24 -44.98 29.91 -13.21
CA GLU A 24 -43.78 29.19 -13.63
C GLU A 24 -42.91 29.00 -12.39
N ALA A 25 -43.06 27.86 -11.72
CA ALA A 25 -41.89 27.25 -11.13
C ALA A 25 -41.01 26.87 -12.31
N LYS A 26 -39.94 27.64 -12.54
CA LYS A 26 -38.86 27.25 -13.43
C LYS A 26 -38.38 25.87 -12.97
N ILE A 27 -38.83 24.82 -13.64
CA ILE A 27 -38.26 23.49 -13.55
C ILE A 27 -36.92 23.61 -14.25
N GLY A 28 -35.87 23.76 -13.46
CA GLY A 28 -34.49 23.74 -13.94
C GLY A 28 -34.11 22.33 -14.39
N GLU A 29 -33.50 22.28 -15.57
CA GLU A 29 -32.62 21.23 -16.11
C GLU A 29 -33.20 19.80 -16.30
N HIS A 30 -33.03 19.28 -17.51
CA HIS A 30 -33.27 17.89 -17.86
C HIS A 30 -32.43 16.96 -16.96
N SER A 31 -33.01 16.45 -15.88
CA SER A 31 -32.35 15.41 -15.09
C SER A 31 -32.38 14.10 -15.87
N VAL A 32 -31.20 13.57 -16.17
CA VAL A 32 -31.07 12.25 -16.80
C VAL A 32 -31.51 11.20 -15.78
N ILE A 33 -32.50 10.38 -16.12
CA ILE A 33 -32.93 9.26 -15.29
C ILE A 33 -32.07 8.04 -15.65
N LEU A 34 -31.34 7.51 -14.66
CA LEU A 34 -30.48 6.34 -14.84
C LEU A 34 -31.13 5.08 -14.23
N THR A 35 -31.12 3.98 -14.98
CA THR A 35 -31.49 2.63 -14.53
C THR A 35 -30.29 1.67 -14.54
N GLN A 36 -30.38 0.61 -13.72
CA GLN A 36 -29.36 -0.45 -13.66
C GLN A 36 -29.35 -1.31 -14.94
N ASP A 37 -30.51 -1.58 -15.56
CA ASP A 37 -30.57 -2.35 -16.80
C ASP A 37 -29.81 -1.68 -17.95
N SER A 38 -29.97 -0.36 -18.09
CA SER A 38 -29.21 0.40 -19.08
C SER A 38 -27.73 0.41 -18.73
N PHE A 39 -27.36 0.54 -17.45
CA PHE A 39 -25.97 0.41 -17.02
C PHE A 39 -25.39 -0.94 -17.46
N ALA A 40 -26.08 -2.05 -17.19
CA ALA A 40 -25.60 -3.39 -17.50
C ALA A 40 -25.20 -3.55 -18.98
N TYR A 41 -25.99 -2.98 -19.90
CA TYR A 41 -25.64 -2.93 -21.32
C TYR A 41 -24.31 -2.19 -21.59
N TYR A 42 -24.09 -1.04 -20.96
CA TYR A 42 -22.82 -0.30 -21.13
C TYR A 42 -21.64 -1.01 -20.47
N LEU A 43 -21.85 -1.67 -19.33
CA LEU A 43 -20.82 -2.44 -18.64
C LEU A 43 -20.39 -3.67 -19.44
N GLU A 44 -21.34 -4.43 -20.00
CA GLU A 44 -21.04 -5.55 -20.89
C GLU A 44 -20.18 -5.10 -22.07
N ASN A 45 -20.60 -4.03 -22.74
CA ASN A 45 -19.88 -3.50 -23.89
C ASN A 45 -18.49 -2.94 -23.53
N GLN A 46 -18.29 -2.46 -22.31
CA GLN A 46 -17.00 -1.91 -21.89
C GLN A 46 -15.88 -2.96 -21.89
N PHE A 47 -16.18 -4.25 -21.66
CA PHE A 47 -15.17 -5.32 -21.77
C PHE A 47 -14.60 -5.52 -23.18
N SER A 48 -15.32 -5.07 -24.21
CA SER A 48 -14.86 -5.12 -25.61
C SER A 48 -14.16 -3.83 -26.05
N ARG A 49 -13.96 -2.88 -25.12
CA ARG A 49 -13.38 -1.55 -25.38
C ARG A 49 -12.18 -1.34 -24.48
N TRP A 50 -11.28 -0.47 -24.90
CA TRP A 50 -10.22 0.00 -24.02
C TRP A 50 -10.76 1.05 -23.06
N THR A 51 -10.37 0.94 -21.80
CA THR A 51 -10.58 1.99 -20.80
C THR A 51 -9.76 3.22 -21.18
N VAL A 52 -10.38 4.40 -21.13
CA VAL A 52 -9.77 5.69 -21.45
C VAL A 52 -9.29 6.38 -20.17
N LEU A 53 -9.97 6.14 -19.04
CA LEU A 53 -9.65 6.78 -17.77
C LEU A 53 -8.32 6.27 -17.16
N VAL A 54 -7.97 5.01 -17.40
CA VAL A 54 -6.75 4.35 -16.91
C VAL A 54 -6.20 3.44 -18.00
N CYS A 55 -4.87 3.33 -18.12
CA CYS A 55 -4.25 2.43 -19.08
C CYS A 55 -4.64 0.97 -18.83
N GLN A 56 -4.97 0.24 -19.90
CA GLN A 56 -5.50 -1.12 -19.84
C GLN A 56 -4.57 -2.11 -19.10
N ASP A 57 -3.26 -1.94 -19.23
CA ASP A 57 -2.22 -2.75 -18.58
C ASP A 57 -2.23 -2.64 -17.03
N GLN A 58 -2.82 -1.57 -16.50
CA GLN A 58 -3.00 -1.38 -15.06
C GLN A 58 -4.23 -2.12 -14.51
N LEU A 59 -5.14 -2.56 -15.40
CA LEU A 59 -6.34 -3.32 -15.07
C LEU A 59 -6.07 -4.83 -15.16
N GLN A 60 -5.31 -5.35 -14.19
CA GLN A 60 -4.80 -6.72 -14.18
C GLN A 60 -5.87 -7.82 -14.06
N PHE A 61 -7.12 -7.48 -13.70
CA PHE A 61 -8.17 -8.45 -13.40
C PHE A 61 -9.33 -8.42 -14.39
N MET A 62 -9.17 -7.86 -15.58
CA MET A 62 -10.27 -7.71 -16.54
C MET A 62 -10.92 -9.05 -16.92
N ASP A 63 -10.15 -10.12 -17.12
CA ASP A 63 -10.71 -11.45 -17.41
C ASP A 63 -11.52 -12.01 -16.23
N THR A 64 -11.01 -11.83 -15.01
CA THR A 64 -11.68 -12.24 -13.77
C THR A 64 -12.99 -11.48 -13.59
N LEU A 65 -12.96 -10.15 -13.83
CA LEU A 65 -14.13 -9.29 -13.75
C LEU A 65 -15.14 -9.60 -14.86
N GLN A 66 -14.71 -9.89 -16.08
CA GLN A 66 -15.62 -10.23 -17.16
C GLN A 66 -16.44 -11.47 -16.82
N SER A 67 -15.78 -12.51 -16.31
CA SER A 67 -16.46 -13.73 -15.86
C SER A 67 -17.37 -13.44 -14.65
N PHE A 68 -16.93 -12.61 -13.70
CA PHE A 68 -17.72 -12.24 -12.52
C PHE A 68 -18.99 -11.48 -12.89
N TYR A 69 -18.89 -10.46 -13.73
CA TYR A 69 -20.04 -9.68 -14.16
C TYR A 69 -20.96 -10.47 -15.07
N ARG A 70 -20.45 -11.42 -15.87
CA ARG A 70 -21.31 -12.33 -16.65
C ARG A 70 -22.24 -13.16 -15.75
N GLU A 71 -21.75 -13.68 -14.62
CA GLU A 71 -22.59 -14.40 -13.64
C GLU A 71 -23.65 -13.51 -12.97
N ARG A 72 -23.44 -12.19 -13.01
CA ARG A 72 -24.36 -11.17 -12.48
C ARG A 72 -25.22 -10.52 -13.58
N GLU A 73 -25.23 -11.08 -14.79
CA GLU A 73 -25.93 -10.50 -15.94
C GLU A 73 -25.53 -9.03 -16.19
N PHE A 74 -24.27 -8.70 -15.88
CA PHE A 74 -23.66 -7.36 -15.93
C PHE A 74 -24.34 -6.31 -15.04
N MET A 75 -25.16 -6.72 -14.08
CA MET A 75 -25.72 -5.78 -13.10
C MET A 75 -24.61 -5.14 -12.26
N PRO A 76 -24.63 -3.80 -12.11
CA PRO A 76 -23.57 -3.07 -11.42
C PRO A 76 -23.48 -3.49 -9.94
N LEU A 77 -22.26 -3.67 -9.47
CA LEU A 77 -21.91 -3.93 -8.07
C LEU A 77 -21.78 -2.63 -7.29
N HIS A 78 -21.26 -1.56 -7.91
CA HIS A 78 -21.00 -0.27 -7.25
C HIS A 78 -22.02 0.82 -7.63
N TRP A 79 -23.27 0.43 -7.86
CA TRP A 79 -24.35 1.36 -8.26
C TRP A 79 -24.49 2.54 -7.29
N ASP A 80 -24.69 2.28 -5.99
CA ASP A 80 -24.95 3.33 -5.00
C ASP A 80 -23.76 4.30 -4.87
N VAL A 81 -22.53 3.77 -4.91
CA VAL A 81 -21.28 4.54 -4.96
C VAL A 81 -21.28 5.51 -6.14
N LEU A 82 -21.65 5.04 -7.33
CA LEU A 82 -21.63 5.82 -8.58
C LEU A 82 -22.80 6.81 -8.67
N MET A 83 -23.95 6.48 -8.08
CA MET A 83 -25.11 7.38 -7.97
C MET A 83 -24.94 8.46 -6.89
N GLY A 84 -23.85 8.40 -6.11
CA GLY A 84 -23.51 9.43 -5.15
C GLY A 84 -24.04 9.21 -3.74
N ASP A 85 -24.40 7.98 -3.38
CA ASP A 85 -24.71 7.65 -1.99
C ASP A 85 -23.45 7.84 -1.12
N SER A 86 -23.58 8.68 -0.08
CA SER A 86 -22.46 9.03 0.79
C SER A 86 -22.01 7.86 1.66
N ALA A 87 -22.95 7.03 2.15
CA ALA A 87 -22.61 5.91 3.03
C ALA A 87 -21.84 4.82 2.26
N ALA A 88 -22.29 4.49 1.05
CA ALA A 88 -21.60 3.57 0.16
C ALA A 88 -20.21 4.08 -0.25
N TRP A 89 -20.08 5.40 -0.48
CA TRP A 89 -18.78 6.02 -0.74
C TRP A 89 -17.85 5.92 0.48
N ASP A 90 -18.33 6.27 1.67
CA ASP A 90 -17.55 6.22 2.91
C ASP A 90 -17.11 4.79 3.23
N GLU A 91 -17.96 3.79 2.99
CA GLU A 91 -17.61 2.37 3.13
C GLU A 91 -16.49 1.96 2.17
N LEU A 92 -16.60 2.34 0.90
CA LEU A 92 -15.56 2.07 -0.11
C LEU A 92 -14.24 2.75 0.25
N GLU A 93 -14.27 4.02 0.65
CA GLU A 93 -13.11 4.78 1.09
C GLU A 93 -12.47 4.17 2.34
N SER A 94 -13.28 3.73 3.31
CA SER A 94 -12.80 3.05 4.51
C SER A 94 -12.09 1.73 4.16
N THR A 95 -12.62 0.98 3.19
CA THR A 95 -12.04 -0.29 2.72
C THR A 95 -10.66 -0.06 2.10
N PHE A 96 -10.51 0.93 1.22
CA PHE A 96 -9.21 1.27 0.65
C PHE A 96 -8.23 1.85 1.68
N SER A 97 -8.72 2.70 2.58
CA SER A 97 -7.91 3.29 3.66
C SER A 97 -7.42 2.23 4.64
N TYR A 98 -8.20 1.15 4.85
CA TYR A 98 -7.79 0.03 5.69
C TYR A 98 -6.50 -0.63 5.19
N SER A 99 -6.22 -0.59 3.88
CA SER A 99 -4.96 -1.10 3.32
C SER A 99 -3.70 -0.41 3.88
N GLU A 100 -3.83 0.83 4.38
CA GLU A 100 -2.72 1.54 5.03
C GLU A 100 -2.26 0.88 6.34
N THR A 101 -3.17 0.18 7.03
CA THR A 101 -2.83 -0.64 8.22
C THR A 101 -1.99 -1.86 7.84
N HIS A 102 -2.02 -2.24 6.56
CA HIS A 102 -1.17 -3.24 5.95
C HIS A 102 0.06 -2.62 5.29
N GLY A 103 0.35 -1.34 5.52
CA GLY A 103 1.53 -0.69 4.94
C GLY A 103 1.41 -0.35 3.46
N MET A 104 0.22 -0.51 2.87
CA MET A 104 -0.07 -0.05 1.52
C MET A 104 -0.22 1.48 1.47
N ASP A 105 -0.46 1.98 0.28
CA ASP A 105 -0.80 3.38 0.03
C ASP A 105 -2.04 3.37 -0.87
N ALA A 106 -3.15 3.86 -0.33
CA ALA A 106 -4.46 3.76 -0.98
C ALA A 106 -4.50 4.47 -2.34
N ARG A 107 -3.63 5.45 -2.57
CA ARG A 107 -3.54 6.22 -3.82
C ARG A 107 -3.17 5.35 -5.02
N TYR A 108 -2.49 4.22 -4.80
CA TYR A 108 -2.20 3.30 -5.88
C TYR A 108 -3.48 2.70 -6.47
N TYR A 109 -4.60 2.68 -5.75
CA TYR A 109 -5.87 2.03 -6.14
C TYR A 109 -6.90 2.98 -6.75
N TYR A 110 -6.46 4.08 -7.37
CA TYR A 110 -7.26 4.99 -8.21
C TYR A 110 -8.51 5.63 -7.58
N LEU A 111 -8.74 5.52 -6.27
CA LEU A 111 -9.92 6.11 -5.63
C LEU A 111 -10.05 7.64 -5.83
N PRO A 112 -8.96 8.45 -5.80
CA PRO A 112 -9.05 9.88 -6.12
C PRO A 112 -9.51 10.15 -7.56
N LEU A 113 -9.12 9.29 -8.50
CA LEU A 113 -9.55 9.36 -9.90
C LEU A 113 -11.04 9.05 -10.02
N VAL A 114 -11.50 7.99 -9.33
CA VAL A 114 -12.92 7.64 -9.27
C VAL A 114 -13.74 8.80 -8.73
N ASN A 115 -13.31 9.42 -7.63
CA ASN A 115 -14.01 10.57 -7.05
C ASN A 115 -14.12 11.74 -8.04
N TYR A 116 -13.01 12.08 -8.71
CA TYR A 116 -12.96 13.15 -9.70
C TYR A 116 -13.93 12.91 -10.86
N TYR A 117 -13.89 11.73 -11.48
CA TYR A 117 -14.73 11.44 -12.64
C TYR A 117 -16.19 11.20 -12.27
N LYS A 118 -16.48 10.68 -11.06
CA LYS A 118 -17.85 10.62 -10.52
C LYS A 118 -18.47 12.01 -10.42
N ALA A 119 -17.75 12.96 -9.83
CA ALA A 119 -18.22 14.35 -9.71
C ALA A 119 -18.38 15.02 -11.08
N LYS A 120 -17.47 14.75 -12.02
CA LYS A 120 -17.56 15.26 -13.39
C LYS A 120 -18.74 14.66 -14.15
N ALA A 121 -19.12 13.41 -13.86
CA ALA A 121 -20.19 12.72 -14.57
C ALA A 121 -21.56 13.40 -14.38
N ALA A 122 -21.77 14.08 -13.25
CA ALA A 122 -22.98 14.86 -12.99
C ALA A 122 -23.22 16.01 -13.98
N ASN A 123 -22.18 16.45 -14.71
CA ASN A 123 -22.27 17.54 -15.69
C ASN A 123 -22.63 17.07 -17.10
N TYR A 124 -22.72 15.76 -17.36
CA TYR A 124 -23.14 15.28 -18.68
C TYR A 124 -24.65 15.41 -18.86
N SER A 125 -25.07 15.92 -20.01
CA SER A 125 -26.49 16.07 -20.34
C SER A 125 -27.09 14.86 -21.09
N ARG A 126 -26.27 13.85 -21.44
CA ARG A 126 -26.69 12.66 -22.19
C ARG A 126 -26.44 11.39 -21.37
N SER A 127 -27.47 10.56 -21.22
CA SER A 127 -27.41 9.25 -20.53
C SER A 127 -26.27 8.37 -21.01
N ASP A 128 -26.11 8.26 -22.33
CA ASP A 128 -25.14 7.36 -22.94
C ASP A 128 -23.70 7.71 -22.53
N SER A 129 -23.39 9.01 -22.46
CA SER A 129 -22.09 9.50 -22.03
C SER A 129 -21.84 9.24 -20.54
N ILE A 130 -22.88 9.36 -19.71
CA ILE A 130 -22.79 9.06 -18.27
C ILE A 130 -22.51 7.57 -18.07
N TYR A 131 -23.28 6.70 -18.73
CA TYR A 131 -23.12 5.25 -18.58
C TYR A 131 -21.76 4.74 -19.06
N GLN A 132 -21.20 5.31 -20.12
CA GLN A 132 -19.85 4.97 -20.56
C GLN A 132 -18.81 5.26 -19.46
N VAL A 133 -18.88 6.44 -18.86
CA VAL A 133 -17.98 6.82 -17.76
C VAL A 133 -18.20 5.93 -16.54
N TYR A 134 -19.46 5.66 -16.17
CA TYR A 134 -19.78 4.80 -15.03
C TYR A 134 -19.37 3.34 -15.23
N ALA A 135 -19.50 2.79 -16.44
CA ALA A 135 -18.98 1.47 -16.77
C ALA A 135 -17.45 1.39 -16.61
N GLU A 136 -16.71 2.41 -17.03
CA GLU A 136 -15.26 2.48 -16.78
C GLU A 136 -14.93 2.56 -15.28
N LEU A 137 -15.66 3.39 -14.54
CA LEU A 137 -15.45 3.55 -13.09
C LEU A 137 -15.78 2.27 -12.31
N GLU A 138 -16.85 1.57 -12.67
CA GLU A 138 -17.22 0.26 -12.12
C GLU A 138 -16.03 -0.71 -12.20
N LEU A 139 -15.47 -0.89 -13.39
CA LEU A 139 -14.34 -1.79 -13.61
C LEU A 139 -13.06 -1.31 -12.90
N ILE A 140 -12.81 0.00 -12.84
CA ILE A 140 -11.66 0.56 -12.11
C ILE A 140 -11.80 0.28 -10.61
N ILE A 141 -12.98 0.48 -10.02
CA ILE A 141 -13.23 0.20 -8.59
C ILE A 141 -13.03 -1.28 -8.31
N SER A 142 -13.69 -2.16 -9.07
CA SER A 142 -13.61 -3.61 -8.82
C SER A 142 -12.21 -4.15 -9.04
N ASN A 143 -11.52 -3.72 -10.12
CA ASN A 143 -10.12 -4.11 -10.35
C ASN A 143 -9.21 -3.63 -9.21
N SER A 144 -9.44 -2.41 -8.71
CA SER A 144 -8.65 -1.83 -7.63
C SER A 144 -8.86 -2.56 -6.31
N LEU A 145 -10.10 -2.99 -6.01
CA LEU A 145 -10.43 -3.87 -4.89
C LEU A 145 -9.71 -5.22 -4.99
N LEU A 146 -9.80 -5.89 -6.15
CA LEU A 146 -9.10 -7.17 -6.38
C LEU A 146 -7.58 -7.04 -6.27
N ARG A 147 -7.00 -5.96 -6.81
CA ARG A 147 -5.57 -5.67 -6.72
C ARG A 147 -5.15 -5.46 -5.27
N MET A 148 -5.87 -4.63 -4.53
CA MET A 148 -5.60 -4.40 -3.11
C MET A 148 -5.65 -5.71 -2.31
N TYR A 149 -6.68 -6.53 -2.52
CA TYR A 149 -6.84 -7.81 -1.85
C TYR A 149 -5.66 -8.76 -2.13
N LYS A 150 -5.27 -8.91 -3.40
CA LYS A 150 -4.10 -9.69 -3.81
C LYS A 150 -2.80 -9.13 -3.22
N ASP A 151 -2.60 -7.82 -3.29
CA ASP A 151 -1.39 -7.17 -2.81
C ASP A 151 -1.23 -7.35 -1.29
N ILE A 152 -2.32 -7.24 -0.52
CA ILE A 152 -2.29 -7.48 0.92
C ILE A 152 -1.92 -8.94 1.21
N ALA A 153 -2.45 -9.90 0.45
CA ALA A 153 -2.19 -11.31 0.66
C ALA A 153 -0.79 -11.78 0.26
N ASN A 154 -0.33 -11.35 -0.91
CA ASN A 154 0.81 -11.94 -1.64
C ASN A 154 1.89 -10.93 -2.03
N GLY A 155 1.73 -9.66 -1.66
CA GLY A 155 2.69 -8.60 -1.93
C GLY A 155 2.47 -7.93 -3.29
N ARG A 156 2.76 -6.63 -3.33
CA ARG A 156 2.68 -5.79 -4.53
C ARG A 156 3.94 -5.92 -5.40
N SER A 157 5.08 -6.19 -4.79
CA SER A 157 6.35 -6.39 -5.49
C SER A 157 6.74 -7.86 -5.52
N SER A 158 7.69 -8.20 -6.39
CA SER A 158 8.25 -9.54 -6.50
C SER A 158 9.68 -9.55 -5.99
N PRO A 159 10.09 -10.56 -5.20
CA PRO A 159 11.46 -10.64 -4.70
C PRO A 159 12.48 -10.71 -5.85
N ILE A 160 12.14 -11.35 -6.98
CA ILE A 160 13.04 -11.39 -8.15
C ILE A 160 13.22 -10.02 -8.80
N LYS A 161 12.18 -9.15 -8.76
CA LYS A 161 12.28 -7.76 -9.25
C LYS A 161 13.08 -6.89 -8.26
N ALA A 162 12.99 -7.18 -6.96
CA ALA A 162 13.69 -6.43 -5.92
C ALA A 162 15.16 -6.80 -5.78
N TYR A 163 15.51 -8.09 -5.88
CA TYR A 163 16.85 -8.63 -5.64
C TYR A 163 17.58 -9.08 -6.92
N GLY A 164 16.89 -9.11 -8.06
CA GLY A 164 17.46 -9.51 -9.33
C GLY A 164 17.55 -11.02 -9.54
N TYR A 165 18.26 -11.42 -10.59
CA TYR A 165 18.35 -12.81 -11.05
C TYR A 165 19.07 -13.76 -10.10
N THR A 166 19.84 -13.25 -9.14
CA THR A 166 20.49 -14.05 -8.08
C THR A 166 19.50 -14.52 -7.02
N TYR A 167 18.28 -13.99 -7.03
CA TYR A 167 17.20 -14.45 -6.18
C TYR A 167 16.58 -15.73 -6.73
N MET A 168 16.93 -16.87 -6.15
CA MET A 168 16.51 -18.19 -6.64
C MET A 168 15.44 -18.88 -5.80
N LEU A 169 14.92 -18.22 -4.76
CA LEU A 169 14.02 -18.88 -3.82
C LEU A 169 12.55 -18.76 -4.24
N PRO A 170 11.79 -19.86 -4.21
CA PRO A 170 10.36 -19.82 -4.50
C PRO A 170 9.61 -19.24 -3.30
N ARG A 171 8.61 -18.40 -3.55
CA ARG A 171 7.68 -17.96 -2.49
C ARG A 171 7.05 -19.18 -1.81
N ASN A 172 7.04 -19.21 -0.48
CA ASN A 172 6.56 -20.36 0.29
C ASN A 172 5.23 -20.11 1.01
N ASN A 173 4.58 -18.97 0.75
CA ASN A 173 3.40 -18.51 1.50
C ASN A 173 2.29 -17.95 0.60
N TRP A 174 2.27 -18.38 -0.65
CA TRP A 174 1.32 -17.91 -1.65
C TRP A 174 -0.11 -18.32 -1.26
N LYS A 175 -0.99 -17.33 -1.13
CA LYS A 175 -2.39 -17.51 -0.75
C LYS A 175 -3.26 -17.51 -2.00
N SER A 176 -4.15 -18.50 -2.13
CA SER A 176 -5.19 -18.53 -3.16
C SER A 176 -6.24 -17.45 -2.89
N MET A 177 -6.64 -16.71 -3.92
CA MET A 177 -7.55 -15.58 -3.77
C MET A 177 -9.00 -15.99 -4.06
N ARG A 178 -9.91 -15.64 -3.15
CA ARG A 178 -11.36 -15.83 -3.31
C ARG A 178 -11.99 -14.56 -3.89
N PHE A 179 -11.67 -14.23 -5.14
CA PHE A 179 -12.01 -12.93 -5.72
C PHE A 179 -13.51 -12.65 -5.80
N TYR A 180 -14.34 -13.64 -6.15
CA TYR A 180 -15.79 -13.44 -6.30
C TYR A 180 -16.44 -13.23 -4.94
N ASP A 181 -16.05 -14.05 -3.96
CA ASP A 181 -16.49 -13.89 -2.58
C ASP A 181 -16.10 -12.51 -2.05
N PHE A 182 -14.88 -12.05 -2.31
CA PHE A 182 -14.42 -10.73 -1.86
C PHE A 182 -15.20 -9.56 -2.49
N LEU A 183 -15.56 -9.65 -3.77
CA LEU A 183 -16.39 -8.63 -4.42
C LEU A 183 -17.82 -8.62 -3.88
N ASN A 184 -18.40 -9.79 -3.61
CA ASN A 184 -19.77 -9.92 -3.11
C ASN A 184 -19.90 -9.69 -1.59
N GLU A 185 -18.84 -9.84 -0.82
CA GLU A 185 -18.86 -9.71 0.65
C GLU A 185 -19.11 -8.25 1.08
N PRO A 186 -20.15 -7.95 1.87
CA PRO A 186 -20.32 -6.62 2.44
C PRO A 186 -19.15 -6.24 3.37
N ASN A 187 -18.77 -7.12 4.29
CA ASN A 187 -17.66 -6.86 5.22
C ASN A 187 -16.29 -7.21 4.60
N LYS A 188 -15.85 -6.42 3.62
CA LYS A 188 -14.56 -6.60 2.94
C LYS A 188 -13.37 -6.52 3.90
N ILE A 189 -13.44 -5.64 4.90
CA ILE A 189 -12.40 -5.48 5.92
C ILE A 189 -12.22 -6.78 6.72
N GLY A 190 -13.31 -7.43 7.11
CA GLY A 190 -13.25 -8.73 7.80
C GLY A 190 -12.52 -9.80 6.97
N MET A 191 -12.81 -9.88 5.66
CA MET A 191 -12.07 -10.79 4.77
C MET A 191 -10.58 -10.46 4.65
N ILE A 192 -10.22 -9.17 4.70
CA ILE A 192 -8.82 -8.73 4.68
C ILE A 192 -8.09 -9.13 5.98
N GLU A 193 -8.75 -9.02 7.13
CA GLU A 193 -8.20 -9.41 8.44
C GLU A 193 -7.90 -10.91 8.53
N GLU A 194 -8.74 -11.74 7.90
CA GLU A 194 -8.55 -13.20 7.87
C GLU A 194 -7.24 -13.62 7.17
N ILE A 195 -6.77 -12.85 6.18
CA ILE A 195 -5.61 -13.20 5.35
C ILE A 195 -4.37 -13.54 6.18
N HIS A 196 -4.12 -12.76 7.25
CA HIS A 196 -2.93 -12.87 8.09
C HIS A 196 -3.26 -13.18 9.56
N ARG A 197 -4.46 -13.70 9.85
CA ARG A 197 -4.90 -14.02 11.22
C ARG A 197 -3.95 -14.97 11.95
N ASN A 198 -3.33 -15.90 11.21
CA ASN A 198 -2.45 -16.93 11.74
C ASN A 198 -0.95 -16.60 11.57
N ASP A 199 -0.62 -15.34 11.24
CA ASP A 199 0.75 -14.84 11.10
C ASP A 199 1.07 -13.85 12.22
N THR A 200 1.72 -14.38 13.26
CA THR A 200 2.09 -13.60 14.44
C THR A 200 3.12 -12.52 14.13
N THR A 201 4.06 -12.79 13.21
CA THR A 201 5.10 -11.83 12.84
C THR A 201 4.49 -10.64 12.10
N TYR A 202 3.58 -10.92 11.17
CA TYR A 202 2.87 -9.88 10.43
C TYR A 202 1.98 -9.01 11.34
N GLN A 203 1.28 -9.61 12.31
CA GLN A 203 0.49 -8.87 13.29
C GLN A 203 1.34 -7.95 14.17
N GLU A 204 2.52 -8.38 14.61
CA GLU A 204 3.46 -7.51 15.33
C GLU A 204 3.96 -6.35 14.45
N LEU A 205 4.21 -6.60 13.16
CA LEU A 205 4.55 -5.54 12.21
C LEU A 205 3.41 -4.53 12.04
N GLN A 206 2.14 -4.95 12.03
CA GLN A 206 0.99 -4.03 12.01
C GLN A 206 0.94 -3.14 13.27
N LYS A 207 1.19 -3.72 14.45
CA LYS A 207 1.27 -2.95 15.71
C LYS A 207 2.40 -1.92 15.66
N LEU A 208 3.58 -2.32 15.18
CA LEU A 208 4.73 -1.42 15.01
C LEU A 208 4.45 -0.33 13.97
N LEU A 209 3.77 -0.66 12.87
CA LEU A 209 3.40 0.31 11.85
C LEU A 209 2.49 1.39 12.44
N LYS A 210 1.45 0.99 13.18
CA LYS A 210 0.54 1.91 13.88
C LYS A 210 1.28 2.82 14.85
N LEU A 211 2.21 2.27 15.63
CA LEU A 211 3.04 3.02 16.57
C LEU A 211 3.86 4.11 15.85
N TYR A 212 4.59 3.75 14.79
CA TYR A 212 5.47 4.70 14.10
C TYR A 212 4.71 5.69 13.23
N GLN A 213 3.55 5.33 12.68
CA GLN A 213 2.64 6.27 12.02
C GLN A 213 2.12 7.33 13.00
N HIS A 214 1.77 6.93 14.23
CA HIS A 214 1.36 7.88 15.26
C HIS A 214 2.52 8.82 15.64
N ARG A 215 3.73 8.28 15.86
CA ARG A 215 4.93 9.09 16.14
C ARG A 215 5.28 10.04 15.01
N LYS A 216 5.13 9.62 13.74
CA LYS A 216 5.36 10.48 12.57
C LYS A 216 4.50 11.75 12.59
N LYS A 217 3.30 11.70 13.18
CA LYS A 217 2.40 12.87 13.30
C LYS A 217 2.80 13.83 14.42
N ILE A 218 3.51 13.34 15.44
CA ILE A 218 3.86 14.09 16.66
C ILE A 218 5.31 14.61 16.63
N GLU A 219 6.23 13.77 16.16
CA GLU A 219 7.66 14.06 16.18
C GLU A 219 8.06 14.93 14.99
N ILE A 220 8.42 16.18 15.26
CA ILE A 220 9.19 17.02 14.34
C ILE A 220 10.66 16.60 14.49
N SER A 221 11.13 15.72 13.60
CA SER A 221 12.54 15.29 13.62
C SER A 221 13.33 16.06 12.56
N SER A 222 14.28 16.89 13.01
CA SER A 222 15.29 17.48 12.14
C SER A 222 16.51 16.58 12.03
N GLU A 223 17.01 16.41 10.81
CA GLU A 223 18.28 15.73 10.57
C GLU A 223 19.44 16.58 11.11
N ILE A 224 20.43 15.94 11.74
CA ILE A 224 21.69 16.61 12.07
C ILE A 224 22.62 16.38 10.89
N ASP A 225 23.06 17.47 10.25
CA ASP A 225 24.08 17.41 9.21
C ASP A 225 25.47 17.18 9.86
N PHE A 226 26.09 16.05 9.51
CA PHE A 226 27.44 15.67 9.93
C PHE A 226 28.47 15.79 8.80
N GLY A 227 28.16 16.44 7.68
CA GLY A 227 29.02 16.51 6.50
C GLY A 227 30.45 16.97 6.79
N ASP A 228 30.60 18.01 7.63
CA ASP A 228 31.90 18.54 8.05
C ASP A 228 32.62 17.67 9.09
N TYR A 229 31.96 16.63 9.61
CA TYR A 229 32.43 15.79 10.71
C TYR A 229 32.38 14.32 10.31
N PRO A 230 33.25 13.85 9.39
CA PRO A 230 33.22 12.48 8.88
C PRO A 230 33.36 11.42 9.99
N LYS A 231 34.02 11.81 11.09
CA LYS A 231 34.20 10.97 12.27
C LYS A 231 34.32 11.83 13.53
N LEU A 232 33.67 11.41 14.62
CA LEU A 232 33.84 11.98 15.97
C LEU A 232 34.33 10.91 16.94
N THR A 233 35.30 11.27 17.76
CA THR A 233 36.02 10.40 18.70
C THR A 233 36.32 11.10 20.01
N LEU A 234 36.76 10.32 21.02
CA LEU A 234 37.12 10.82 22.34
C LEU A 234 38.06 12.03 22.28
N GLY A 235 37.66 13.14 22.90
CA GLY A 235 38.45 14.36 22.99
C GLY A 235 38.16 15.40 21.89
N ASP A 236 37.44 15.03 20.83
CA ASP A 236 37.07 15.99 19.77
C ASP A 236 36.17 17.09 20.34
N SER A 237 36.40 18.33 19.89
CA SER A 237 35.61 19.50 20.29
C SER A 237 34.91 20.08 19.06
N ALA A 238 33.59 20.02 19.03
CA ALA A 238 32.78 20.50 17.93
C ALA A 238 31.40 20.99 18.41
N PRO A 239 30.88 22.12 17.87
CA PRO A 239 29.53 22.60 18.22
C PRO A 239 28.42 21.59 17.94
N ILE A 240 28.62 20.66 16.99
CA ILE A 240 27.68 19.61 16.63
C ILE A 240 27.41 18.62 17.78
N ILE A 241 28.37 18.47 18.71
CA ILE A 241 28.27 17.53 19.82
C ILE A 241 27.14 17.93 20.78
N ARG A 242 26.93 19.23 20.99
CA ARG A 242 25.79 19.70 21.79
C ARG A 242 24.46 19.35 21.14
N LYS A 243 24.31 19.59 19.83
CA LYS A 243 23.11 19.21 19.07
C LYS A 243 22.86 17.70 19.14
N LEU A 244 23.93 16.91 19.04
CA LEU A 244 23.89 15.46 19.20
C LEU A 244 23.36 15.06 20.58
N ILE A 245 23.93 15.58 21.68
CA ILE A 245 23.51 15.25 23.05
C ILE A 245 22.04 15.62 23.24
N THR A 246 21.62 16.81 22.79
CA THR A 246 20.21 17.22 22.83
C THR A 246 19.31 16.22 22.10
N LYS A 247 19.69 15.77 20.90
CA LYS A 247 18.90 14.81 20.12
C LYS A 247 18.85 13.43 20.78
N LEU A 248 19.96 12.95 21.34
CA LEU A 248 20.00 11.68 22.09
C LEU A 248 19.06 11.74 23.31
N LYS A 249 19.09 12.85 24.06
CA LYS A 249 18.21 13.09 25.22
C LYS A 249 16.74 13.17 24.84
N GLN A 250 16.40 13.96 23.83
CA GLN A 250 15.02 14.11 23.32
C GLN A 250 14.41 12.78 22.91
N ARG A 251 15.23 11.91 22.29
CA ARG A 251 14.80 10.60 21.81
C ARG A 251 14.96 9.48 22.85
N ASN A 252 15.56 9.79 23.99
CA ASN A 252 15.90 8.85 25.05
C ASN A 252 16.65 7.60 24.53
N ILE A 253 17.66 7.82 23.68
CA ILE A 253 18.48 6.75 23.07
C ILE A 253 19.92 6.80 23.59
N PRO A 254 20.57 5.65 23.85
CA PRO A 254 20.04 4.29 23.71
C PRO A 254 19.03 3.90 24.79
N ASP A 255 19.06 4.54 25.95
CA ASP A 255 18.17 4.34 27.09
C ASP A 255 18.21 5.59 27.99
N SER A 256 17.57 5.53 29.17
CA SER A 256 17.47 6.64 30.11
C SER A 256 18.80 7.15 30.67
N SER A 257 19.90 6.39 30.53
CA SER A 257 21.23 6.86 30.94
C SER A 257 21.68 8.10 30.17
N VAL A 258 21.10 8.38 28.99
CA VAL A 258 21.42 9.58 28.21
C VAL A 258 21.07 10.87 28.95
N GLN A 259 20.10 10.84 29.87
CA GLN A 259 19.63 12.03 30.58
C GLN A 259 20.68 12.59 31.55
N SER A 260 21.63 11.78 32.00
CA SER A 260 22.72 12.22 32.88
C SER A 260 23.90 12.87 32.15
N LEU A 261 23.91 12.85 30.81
CA LEU A 261 24.96 13.49 30.04
C LEU A 261 24.96 15.01 30.26
N LEU A 262 26.13 15.59 30.50
CA LEU A 262 26.30 17.03 30.55
C LEU A 262 26.26 17.64 29.15
N ASP A 263 25.67 18.83 29.01
CA ASP A 263 25.64 19.52 27.73
C ASP A 263 27.00 20.18 27.45
N THR A 264 27.75 19.60 26.52
CA THR A 264 29.12 20.00 26.20
C THR A 264 29.35 20.02 24.68
N ASN A 265 30.40 20.71 24.26
CA ASN A 265 30.89 20.68 22.88
C ASN A 265 32.05 19.67 22.73
N ILE A 266 32.39 18.92 23.77
CA ILE A 266 33.52 17.98 23.77
C ILE A 266 32.99 16.54 23.81
N PHE A 267 33.61 15.65 23.03
CA PHE A 267 33.28 14.24 23.02
C PHE A 267 33.89 13.53 24.24
N THR A 268 33.15 13.50 25.35
CA THR A 268 33.67 13.01 26.65
C THR A 268 33.66 11.48 26.76
N LYS A 269 34.29 10.96 27.82
CA LYS A 269 34.30 9.51 28.13
C LYS A 269 32.89 8.97 28.43
N GLU A 270 32.05 9.80 29.03
CA GLU A 270 30.65 9.48 29.33
C GLU A 270 29.86 9.35 28.03
N LEU A 271 30.05 10.28 27.08
CA LEU A 271 29.43 10.20 25.76
C LEU A 271 29.90 8.94 25.01
N VAL A 272 31.19 8.62 25.03
CA VAL A 272 31.73 7.36 24.46
C VAL A 272 30.98 6.14 25.01
N LYS A 273 30.74 6.07 26.33
CA LYS A 273 30.03 4.95 26.95
C LYS A 273 28.59 4.84 26.42
N VAL A 274 27.88 5.95 26.32
CA VAL A 274 26.51 6.01 25.76
C VAL A 274 26.50 5.57 24.30
N ILE A 275 27.47 6.04 23.49
CA ILE A 275 27.59 5.65 22.08
C ILE A 275 27.91 4.16 21.92
N LYS A 276 28.76 3.58 22.77
CA LYS A 276 29.02 2.13 22.75
C LYS A 276 27.76 1.32 23.04
N THR A 277 26.96 1.74 24.02
CA THR A 277 25.67 1.09 24.31
C THR A 277 24.70 1.23 23.13
N LEU A 278 24.68 2.40 22.48
CA LEU A 278 23.89 2.61 21.26
C LEU A 278 24.33 1.70 20.12
N GLN A 279 25.63 1.64 19.82
CA GLN A 279 26.18 0.78 18.79
C GLN A 279 25.83 -0.68 19.05
N LEU A 280 26.05 -1.15 20.28
CA LEU A 280 25.70 -2.52 20.67
C LEU A 280 24.20 -2.82 20.49
N LYS A 281 23.33 -1.90 20.92
CA LYS A 281 21.87 -2.03 20.80
C LYS A 281 21.39 -2.14 19.35
N TYR A 282 22.13 -1.54 18.40
CA TYR A 282 21.82 -1.55 16.98
C TYR A 282 22.74 -2.47 16.16
N ASN A 283 23.38 -3.46 16.80
CA ASN A 283 24.26 -4.45 16.17
C ASN A 283 25.43 -3.85 15.37
N LEU A 284 25.96 -2.71 15.81
CA LEU A 284 27.22 -2.15 15.34
C LEU A 284 28.37 -2.57 16.27
N THR A 285 29.60 -2.47 15.77
CA THR A 285 30.80 -2.61 16.59
C THR A 285 30.82 -1.51 17.66
N PRO A 286 30.86 -1.85 18.97
CA PRO A 286 30.80 -0.87 20.07
C PRO A 286 32.17 -0.22 20.31
N ASP A 287 32.72 0.43 19.31
CA ASP A 287 34.03 1.12 19.36
C ASP A 287 33.96 2.50 20.04
N GLY A 288 32.76 3.08 20.17
CA GLY A 288 32.52 4.41 20.72
C GLY A 288 32.88 5.54 19.76
N VAL A 289 33.15 5.21 18.50
CA VAL A 289 33.44 6.13 17.41
C VAL A 289 32.15 6.42 16.65
N MET A 290 31.86 7.69 16.41
CA MET A 290 30.73 8.06 15.56
C MET A 290 31.20 8.30 14.14
N GLY A 291 30.90 7.36 13.26
CA GLY A 291 30.95 7.56 11.81
C GLY A 291 29.57 7.42 11.18
N TYR A 292 29.53 7.34 9.86
CA TYR A 292 28.31 7.30 9.04
C TYR A 292 27.20 6.36 9.58
N LYS A 293 27.53 5.12 9.96
CA LYS A 293 26.56 4.16 10.50
C LYS A 293 25.91 4.63 11.81
N THR A 294 26.72 5.20 12.71
CA THR A 294 26.24 5.73 14.00
C THR A 294 25.39 6.99 13.78
N TYR A 295 25.80 7.87 12.85
CA TYR A 295 25.01 9.04 12.45
C TYR A 295 23.65 8.65 11.89
N GLY A 296 23.60 7.63 11.03
CA GLY A 296 22.35 7.10 10.47
C GLY A 296 21.36 6.64 11.54
N ILE A 297 21.84 5.95 12.59
CA ILE A 297 20.99 5.55 13.73
C ILE A 297 20.39 6.77 14.42
N ILE A 298 21.21 7.79 14.67
CA ILE A 298 20.78 9.00 15.38
C ILE A 298 19.79 9.81 14.55
N ASN A 299 20.02 9.90 13.24
CA ASN A 299 19.16 10.60 12.29
C ASN A 299 17.92 9.80 11.86
N THR A 300 17.79 8.53 12.26
CA THR A 300 16.64 7.69 11.89
C THR A 300 15.33 8.29 12.40
N THR A 301 14.51 8.86 11.53
CA THR A 301 13.19 9.43 11.86
C THR A 301 12.10 8.36 11.96
N PRO A 302 10.92 8.67 12.53
CA PRO A 302 9.75 7.80 12.46
C PRO A 302 9.35 7.43 11.03
N THR A 303 9.57 8.31 10.05
CA THR A 303 9.32 8.01 8.63
C THR A 303 10.20 6.86 8.14
N HIS A 304 11.51 6.88 8.44
CA HIS A 304 12.39 5.75 8.11
C HIS A 304 11.95 4.45 8.78
N LYS A 305 11.41 4.52 10.01
CA LYS A 305 10.86 3.34 10.70
C LYS A 305 9.58 2.84 10.05
N VAL A 306 8.68 3.72 9.61
CA VAL A 306 7.50 3.33 8.83
C VAL A 306 7.93 2.62 7.56
N ASP A 307 8.88 3.16 6.80
CA ASP A 307 9.35 2.55 5.55
C ASP A 307 10.03 1.19 5.79
N GLN A 308 10.83 1.08 6.86
CA GLN A 308 11.44 -0.18 7.28
C GLN A 308 10.38 -1.23 7.63
N VAL A 309 9.36 -0.86 8.39
CA VAL A 309 8.25 -1.76 8.74
C VAL A 309 7.48 -2.19 7.50
N LYS A 310 7.13 -1.26 6.60
CA LYS A 310 6.47 -1.56 5.32
C LYS A 310 7.27 -2.55 4.47
N ALA A 311 8.59 -2.35 4.35
CA ALA A 311 9.46 -3.27 3.63
C ALA A 311 9.50 -4.66 4.26
N ASN A 312 9.50 -4.75 5.60
CA ASN A 312 9.44 -6.03 6.30
C ASN A 312 8.08 -6.72 6.14
N MET A 313 6.97 -5.97 6.15
CA MET A 313 5.64 -6.53 5.86
C MET A 313 5.58 -7.11 4.45
N GLU A 314 6.15 -6.40 3.47
CA GLU A 314 6.23 -6.91 2.09
C GLU A 314 7.07 -8.19 2.00
N ARG A 315 8.20 -8.28 2.71
CA ARG A 315 8.99 -9.53 2.80
C ARG A 315 8.20 -10.67 3.44
N GLN A 316 7.44 -10.40 4.50
CA GLN A 316 6.58 -11.41 5.13
C GLN A 316 5.47 -11.90 4.18
N ARG A 317 5.08 -11.13 3.16
CA ARG A 317 4.16 -11.59 2.11
C ARG A 317 4.81 -12.45 1.05
N TRP A 318 6.13 -12.40 0.92
CA TRP A 318 6.88 -13.26 0.00
C TRP A 318 7.30 -14.57 0.65
N PHE A 319 7.65 -14.52 1.94
CA PHE A 319 8.18 -15.64 2.71
C PHE A 319 7.70 -15.61 4.15
N THR A 320 7.19 -16.74 4.64
CA THR A 320 6.95 -16.95 6.08
C THR A 320 7.85 -18.06 6.60
N LYS A 321 8.23 -17.97 7.88
CA LYS A 321 8.96 -19.04 8.56
C LYS A 321 8.13 -20.34 8.50
N PRO A 322 8.71 -21.48 8.07
CA PRO A 322 8.02 -22.76 8.10
C PRO A 322 7.51 -23.09 9.50
N LYS A 323 6.32 -23.70 9.58
CA LYS A 323 5.71 -24.14 10.84
C LYS A 323 6.03 -25.61 11.15
N GLU A 324 6.20 -26.40 10.11
CA GLU A 324 6.44 -27.84 10.21
C GLU A 324 7.94 -28.12 10.22
N LYS A 325 8.35 -29.02 11.11
CA LYS A 325 9.72 -29.50 11.24
C LYS A 325 9.91 -30.74 10.34
N PRO A 326 11.12 -30.99 9.81
CA PRO A 326 12.33 -30.21 10.00
C PRO A 326 12.51 -29.05 9.00
N PHE A 327 13.12 -27.95 9.43
CA PHE A 327 13.45 -26.83 8.53
C PHE A 327 14.69 -26.06 8.99
N VAL A 328 15.26 -25.30 8.04
CA VAL A 328 16.35 -24.36 8.31
C VAL A 328 15.92 -22.95 7.91
N TYR A 329 16.14 -22.00 8.82
CA TYR A 329 15.77 -20.61 8.64
C TYR A 329 16.97 -19.69 8.85
N ILE A 330 17.27 -18.83 7.87
CA ILE A 330 18.42 -17.93 7.92
C ILE A 330 17.96 -16.48 8.09
N ASN A 331 18.26 -15.90 9.24
CA ASN A 331 18.02 -14.48 9.52
C ASN A 331 19.26 -13.65 9.15
N LEU A 332 19.37 -13.27 7.87
CA LEU A 332 20.55 -12.54 7.37
C LEU A 332 20.86 -11.24 8.13
N PRO A 333 19.89 -10.36 8.44
CA PRO A 333 20.17 -9.17 9.23
C PRO A 333 20.78 -9.45 10.61
N GLN A 334 20.55 -10.64 11.17
CA GLN A 334 21.09 -11.03 12.48
C GLN A 334 22.34 -11.89 12.39
N TYR A 335 22.77 -12.32 11.19
CA TYR A 335 23.88 -13.27 11.01
C TYR A 335 23.67 -14.58 11.77
N ILE A 336 22.42 -15.06 11.83
CA ILE A 336 22.03 -16.27 12.56
C ILE A 336 21.33 -17.24 11.61
N ILE A 337 21.63 -18.53 11.77
CA ILE A 337 20.88 -19.65 11.21
C ILE A 337 20.26 -20.46 12.34
N GLU A 338 18.98 -20.75 12.18
CA GLU A 338 18.21 -21.62 13.05
C GLU A 338 17.93 -22.94 12.33
N MET A 339 18.27 -24.06 12.96
CA MET A 339 17.99 -25.39 12.45
C MET A 339 17.02 -26.08 13.39
N HIS A 340 15.84 -26.44 12.88
CA HIS A 340 14.80 -27.10 13.64
C HIS A 340 14.65 -28.52 13.09
N GLY A 341 15.22 -29.51 13.78
CA GLY A 341 14.97 -30.93 13.55
C GLY A 341 13.65 -31.38 14.19
N PRO A 342 13.24 -32.65 14.02
CA PRO A 342 11.99 -33.17 14.57
C PRO A 342 11.88 -32.93 16.09
N ASP A 343 12.92 -33.31 16.83
CA ASP A 343 12.95 -33.26 18.30
C ASP A 343 13.98 -32.29 18.88
N SER A 344 14.72 -31.56 18.03
CA SER A 344 15.82 -30.68 18.46
C SER A 344 15.86 -29.36 17.70
N SER A 345 16.32 -28.30 18.33
CA SER A 345 16.59 -27.02 17.67
C SER A 345 17.99 -26.52 18.03
N MET A 346 18.70 -25.95 17.06
CA MET A 346 20.04 -25.39 17.23
C MET A 346 20.13 -24.02 16.55
N GLU A 347 20.89 -23.12 17.15
CA GLU A 347 21.20 -21.80 16.60
C GLU A 347 22.71 -21.65 16.45
N MET A 348 23.18 -21.06 15.35
CA MET A 348 24.59 -20.68 15.19
C MET A 348 24.74 -19.38 14.40
N LYS A 349 25.89 -18.72 14.58
CA LYS A 349 26.27 -17.56 13.78
C LYS A 349 26.68 -17.97 12.37
N VAL A 350 26.30 -17.20 11.37
CA VAL A 350 26.62 -17.44 9.96
C VAL A 350 27.30 -16.20 9.34
N CYS A 351 28.25 -16.43 8.46
CA CYS A 351 28.83 -15.38 7.63
C CYS A 351 28.06 -15.30 6.31
N ILE A 352 27.66 -14.09 5.93
CA ILE A 352 26.95 -13.82 4.67
C ILE A 352 27.84 -12.96 3.76
N GLY A 353 27.47 -12.88 2.50
CA GLY A 353 28.15 -12.04 1.53
C GLY A 353 28.10 -10.55 1.90
N LYS A 354 29.10 -9.79 1.45
CA LYS A 354 29.26 -8.37 1.80
C LYS A 354 28.16 -7.54 1.13
N ASN A 355 27.73 -6.48 1.81
CA ASN A 355 26.91 -5.42 1.22
C ASN A 355 27.54 -4.87 -0.06
N LEU A 356 26.71 -4.32 -0.93
CA LEU A 356 27.21 -3.53 -2.05
C LEU A 356 28.10 -2.38 -1.55
N PRO A 357 29.18 -2.03 -2.29
CA PRO A 357 29.94 -0.82 -2.04
C PRO A 357 29.04 0.43 -2.05
N ASP A 358 29.32 1.42 -1.22
CA ASP A 358 28.51 2.65 -1.13
C ASP A 358 28.43 3.42 -2.47
N ASN A 359 29.41 3.22 -3.36
CA ASN A 359 29.46 3.81 -4.71
C ASN A 359 28.97 2.84 -5.81
N TYR A 360 28.21 1.79 -5.48
CA TYR A 360 27.80 0.76 -6.44
C TYR A 360 27.09 1.34 -7.68
N ASP A 361 26.15 2.28 -7.50
CA ASP A 361 25.44 2.90 -8.63
C ASP A 361 26.40 3.66 -9.56
N ALA A 362 27.42 4.32 -9.01
CA ALA A 362 28.45 4.99 -9.79
C ALA A 362 29.31 3.96 -10.55
N MET A 363 29.62 2.82 -9.94
CA MET A 363 30.35 1.72 -10.59
C MET A 363 29.52 1.07 -11.71
N VAL A 364 28.22 0.88 -11.51
CA VAL A 364 27.30 0.37 -12.55
C VAL A 364 27.24 1.34 -13.72
N LYS A 365 27.17 2.65 -13.44
CA LYS A 365 27.21 3.68 -14.48
C LYS A 365 28.53 3.66 -15.25
N GLU A 366 29.66 3.54 -14.55
CA GLU A 366 30.98 3.43 -15.19
C GLU A 366 31.08 2.19 -16.11
N TYR A 367 30.47 1.06 -15.72
CA TYR A 367 30.32 -0.11 -16.59
C TYR A 367 29.42 0.20 -17.80
N SER A 368 28.22 0.76 -17.57
CA SER A 368 27.25 1.06 -18.64
C SER A 368 27.82 2.01 -19.69
N ASP A 369 28.59 3.01 -19.25
CA ASP A 369 29.18 4.01 -20.13
C ASP A 369 30.38 3.45 -20.92
N SER A 370 31.08 2.46 -20.36
CA SER A 370 32.36 1.99 -20.90
C SER A 370 32.29 0.63 -21.60
N GLY A 371 31.29 -0.20 -21.29
CA GLY A 371 31.08 -1.54 -21.84
C GLY A 371 32.06 -2.62 -21.37
N TRP A 372 33.01 -2.28 -20.48
CA TRP A 372 34.06 -3.22 -20.08
C TRP A 372 33.61 -4.15 -18.95
N LEU A 373 33.52 -5.45 -19.24
CA LEU A 373 33.04 -6.47 -18.29
C LEU A 373 33.77 -6.47 -16.92
N TYR A 374 35.07 -6.14 -16.88
CA TYR A 374 35.82 -6.10 -15.62
C TYR A 374 35.42 -4.94 -14.69
N LYS A 375 34.73 -3.92 -15.20
CA LYS A 375 34.18 -2.80 -14.42
C LYS A 375 32.79 -3.10 -13.87
N LEU A 376 32.17 -4.21 -14.26
CA LEU A 376 30.89 -4.64 -13.70
C LEU A 376 31.09 -4.90 -12.20
N PRO A 377 30.49 -4.10 -11.31
CA PRO A 377 30.66 -4.31 -9.88
C PRO A 377 30.03 -5.65 -9.48
N LYS A 378 30.76 -6.44 -8.68
CA LYS A 378 30.26 -7.72 -8.20
C LYS A 378 29.18 -7.50 -7.15
N ASN A 379 27.98 -8.00 -7.41
CA ASN A 379 26.98 -8.13 -6.36
C ASN A 379 27.37 -9.30 -5.45
N MET A 380 27.77 -8.98 -4.22
CA MET A 380 28.14 -9.97 -3.19
C MET A 380 27.05 -10.11 -2.12
N GLU A 381 25.87 -9.50 -2.29
CA GLU A 381 24.80 -9.56 -1.30
C GLU A 381 24.17 -10.95 -1.25
N THR A 382 23.80 -11.39 -0.04
CA THR A 382 23.03 -12.63 0.15
C THR A 382 21.54 -12.30 0.23
N PRO A 383 20.67 -12.89 -0.60
CA PRO A 383 19.22 -12.75 -0.47
C PRO A 383 18.71 -13.60 0.71
N GLN A 384 17.65 -13.17 1.43
CA GLN A 384 17.11 -13.93 2.57
C GLN A 384 16.67 -15.34 2.17
N ILE A 385 17.08 -16.37 2.93
CA ILE A 385 16.90 -17.79 2.61
C ILE A 385 16.13 -18.55 3.69
N ALA A 386 15.13 -19.33 3.29
CA ALA A 386 14.54 -20.42 4.07
C ALA A 386 14.42 -21.65 3.16
N SER A 387 14.78 -22.83 3.66
CA SER A 387 14.70 -24.08 2.91
C SER A 387 14.21 -25.22 3.81
N GLU A 388 13.28 -26.02 3.29
CA GLU A 388 12.96 -27.33 3.85
C GLU A 388 14.07 -28.31 3.48
N ILE A 389 14.49 -29.15 4.43
CA ILE A 389 15.37 -30.27 4.15
C ILE A 389 14.44 -31.46 3.90
N THR A 390 14.41 -31.93 2.66
CA THR A 390 13.66 -33.13 2.25
C THR A 390 14.46 -34.40 2.51
#